data_AF-A0A7J3QF70-F1
#
_entry.id   AF-A0A7J3QF70-F1
#
_cell.length_a   1.000
_cell.length_b   1.000
_cell.length_c   1.000
_cell.angle_alpha   90.00
_cell.angle_beta   90.00
_cell.angle_gamma   90.00
#
_symmetry.space_group_name_H-M   'P 1'
#
loop_
_entity.id
_entity.type
_entity.pdbx_description
1 polymer ?
#
loop_
_entity_poly.entity_id
_entity_poly.type
_entity_poly.pdbx_seq_one_letter_code
_entity_poly.pdbx_strand_id
1 'polypeptide(L)'
;MFLEIVFRDLKSSIVVDINRYVDAIRSVVPFSSKINIWKHEIYFSTPIELRYSREDLVYKVYRGGVYYWPPGKAICIFYGFSHSYTPVIHIGNLVDPINVLSSIEKVFDVDVKEHTPDTMFDRYVEVLMKRGYRWATPLRSGEKVLVAYKMDRERRYSISISIEPYGIYIESEGIARFRNDLSTIQELSRLKSSISIYNYARIDISEDSYIVISANSLPDPNDFEKALKDVEEALESIEHFSKVV
;
A
#
# COMPACT_ATOMS: atom_id res chain seq x y z
N MET A 1 9.13 6.67 -10.40
CA MET A 1 10.05 5.50 -10.41
C MET A 1 9.61 4.58 -9.30
N PHE A 2 9.62 3.27 -9.51
CA PHE A 2 9.31 2.32 -8.46
C PHE A 2 10.60 1.81 -7.82
N LEU A 3 10.67 1.83 -6.49
CA LEU A 3 11.74 1.18 -5.73
C LEU A 3 11.20 -0.04 -5.02
N GLU A 4 11.91 -1.15 -5.15
CA GLU A 4 11.64 -2.39 -4.44
C GLU A 4 12.60 -2.53 -3.26
N ILE A 5 12.03 -2.68 -2.06
CA ILE A 5 12.73 -2.93 -0.80
C ILE A 5 12.59 -4.43 -0.52
N VAL A 6 13.65 -5.18 -0.78
CA VAL A 6 13.69 -6.65 -0.66
C VAL A 6 14.19 -7.04 0.71
N PHE A 7 13.40 -7.82 1.45
CA PHE A 7 13.78 -8.39 2.75
C PHE A 7 14.59 -9.67 2.53
N ARG A 8 15.88 -9.66 2.87
CA ARG A 8 16.82 -10.75 2.55
C ARG A 8 16.37 -12.11 3.07
N ASP A 9 15.85 -12.14 4.30
CA ASP A 9 15.53 -13.39 5.00
C ASP A 9 14.09 -13.86 4.80
N LEU A 10 13.21 -13.02 4.24
CA LEU A 10 11.76 -13.28 4.19
C LEU A 10 11.25 -13.65 2.79
N LYS A 11 12.11 -13.69 1.77
CA LYS A 11 11.72 -13.86 0.35
C LYS A 11 10.54 -12.96 -0.04
N SER A 12 10.47 -11.78 0.55
CA SER A 12 9.37 -10.84 0.41
C SER A 12 9.94 -9.47 0.11
N SER A 13 9.15 -8.60 -0.50
CA SER A 13 9.55 -7.22 -0.78
C SER A 13 8.36 -6.28 -0.72
N ILE A 14 8.59 -5.00 -0.47
CA ILE A 14 7.58 -3.95 -0.65
C ILE A 14 8.05 -3.01 -1.75
N VAL A 15 7.11 -2.40 -2.46
CA VAL A 15 7.39 -1.43 -3.50
C VAL A 15 6.86 -0.06 -3.08
N VAL A 16 7.66 0.96 -3.32
CA VAL A 16 7.26 2.36 -3.18
C VAL A 16 7.35 3.05 -4.53
N ASP A 17 6.37 3.91 -4.81
CA ASP A 17 6.44 4.87 -5.89
C ASP A 17 7.13 6.15 -5.44
N ILE A 18 8.26 6.47 -6.04
CA ILE A 18 8.97 7.73 -5.91
C ILE A 18 8.58 8.67 -7.04
N ASN A 19 8.01 9.82 -6.69
CA ASN A 19 7.55 10.84 -7.64
C ASN A 19 8.23 12.21 -7.47
N ARG A 20 9.01 12.42 -6.41
CA ARG A 20 9.87 13.59 -6.21
C ARG A 20 11.30 13.15 -5.97
N TYR A 21 12.26 14.01 -6.33
CA TYR A 21 13.70 13.74 -6.17
C TYR A 21 14.17 12.45 -6.85
N VAL A 22 13.50 12.06 -7.94
CA VAL A 22 13.72 10.77 -8.63
C VAL A 22 15.17 10.59 -9.05
N ASP A 23 15.81 11.63 -9.62
CA ASP A 23 17.17 11.50 -10.15
C ASP A 23 18.22 11.30 -9.06
N ALA A 24 18.08 12.02 -7.94
CA ALA A 24 18.98 11.87 -6.79
C ALA A 24 18.85 10.50 -6.12
N ILE A 25 17.64 9.94 -6.12
CA ILE A 25 17.38 8.60 -5.59
C ILE A 25 17.88 7.54 -6.56
N ARG A 26 17.61 7.70 -7.87
CA ARG A 26 18.06 6.77 -8.91
C ARG A 26 19.59 6.67 -8.97
N SER A 27 20.32 7.77 -8.73
CA SER A 27 21.78 7.78 -8.82
C SER A 27 22.51 6.96 -7.75
N VAL A 28 21.81 6.54 -6.69
CA VAL A 28 22.43 5.79 -5.58
C VAL A 28 21.87 4.37 -5.41
N VAL A 29 20.86 4.00 -6.20
CA VAL A 29 20.27 2.67 -6.21
C VAL A 29 21.04 1.80 -7.21
N PRO A 30 21.37 0.53 -6.89
CA PRO A 30 20.98 -0.22 -5.70
C PRO A 30 21.89 0.00 -4.48
N PHE A 31 21.33 -0.15 -3.28
CA PHE A 31 22.07 -0.14 -2.02
C PHE A 31 21.44 -1.05 -0.97
N SER A 32 22.20 -1.43 0.05
CA SER A 32 21.71 -2.21 1.18
C SER A 32 21.52 -1.34 2.42
N SER A 33 20.56 -1.70 3.26
CA SER A 33 20.29 -1.00 4.51
C SER A 33 19.66 -1.94 5.54
N LYS A 34 19.29 -1.38 6.69
CA LYS A 34 18.62 -2.08 7.78
C LYS A 34 17.35 -1.34 8.16
N ILE A 35 16.22 -2.04 8.10
CA ILE A 35 14.91 -1.51 8.52
C ILE A 35 14.87 -1.44 10.03
N ASN A 36 14.51 -0.26 10.52
CA ASN A 36 14.17 -0.01 11.91
C ASN A 36 12.68 0.31 12.00
N ILE A 37 12.09 -0.01 13.15
CA ILE A 37 10.70 0.28 13.46
C ILE A 37 10.68 1.32 14.57
N TRP A 38 9.91 2.38 14.37
CA TRP A 38 9.64 3.35 15.43
C TRP A 38 8.15 3.64 15.47
N LYS A 39 7.47 3.22 16.54
CA LYS A 39 6.00 3.35 16.66
C LYS A 39 5.29 2.71 15.44
N HIS A 40 4.65 3.52 14.58
CA HIS A 40 3.93 3.06 13.39
C HIS A 40 4.58 3.59 12.09
N GLU A 41 5.91 3.63 12.06
CA GLU A 41 6.70 3.84 10.86
C GLU A 41 7.85 2.83 10.77
N ILE A 42 8.19 2.46 9.54
CA ILE A 42 9.47 1.82 9.23
C ILE A 42 10.39 2.87 8.63
N TYR A 43 11.68 2.81 8.96
CA TYR A 43 12.68 3.66 8.34
C TYR A 43 14.01 2.95 8.17
N PHE A 44 14.78 3.37 7.17
CA PHE A 44 16.10 2.82 6.89
C PHE A 44 17.02 3.92 6.35
N SER A 45 18.29 3.89 6.77
CA SER A 45 19.30 4.85 6.32
C SER A 45 19.62 4.65 4.84
N THR A 46 19.99 5.72 4.15
CA THR A 46 20.27 5.72 2.72
C THR A 46 21.54 6.52 2.42
N PRO A 47 22.24 6.23 1.32
CA PRO A 47 23.32 7.06 0.80
C PRO A 47 22.81 8.32 0.07
N ILE A 48 21.50 8.57 0.05
CA ILE A 48 20.90 9.67 -0.70
C ILE A 48 21.29 11.01 -0.05
N GLU A 49 21.77 11.95 -0.87
CA GLU A 49 21.94 13.34 -0.49
C GLU A 49 20.97 14.21 -1.27
N LEU A 50 19.88 14.61 -0.61
CA LEU A 50 18.89 15.51 -1.22
C LEU A 50 19.30 16.97 -1.05
N ARG A 51 19.24 17.71 -2.16
CA ARG A 51 19.22 19.17 -2.13
C ARG A 51 17.76 19.61 -2.03
N TYR A 52 17.36 20.17 -0.89
CA TYR A 52 16.00 20.61 -0.59
C TYR A 52 16.00 22.00 0.03
N SER A 53 14.88 22.71 -0.05
CA SER A 53 14.66 24.01 0.59
C SER A 53 13.74 23.88 1.80
N ARG A 54 13.48 24.99 2.49
CA ARG A 54 12.61 24.98 3.68
C ARG A 54 11.15 24.68 3.32
N GLU A 55 10.73 25.02 2.11
CA GLU A 55 9.38 24.82 1.58
C GLU A 55 9.07 23.34 1.32
N ASP A 56 10.10 22.50 1.16
CA ASP A 56 9.96 21.06 1.02
C ASP A 56 9.62 20.34 2.34
N LEU A 57 9.93 20.99 3.46
CA LEU A 57 9.82 20.40 4.79
C LEU A 57 8.38 20.45 5.29
N VAL A 58 7.87 19.28 5.70
CA VAL A 58 6.55 19.12 6.28
C VAL A 58 6.64 18.47 7.66
N TYR A 59 5.74 18.88 8.55
CA TYR A 59 5.57 18.29 9.89
C TYR A 59 4.47 17.23 9.94
N LYS A 60 3.50 17.31 9.02
CA LYS A 60 2.38 16.39 8.93
C LYS A 60 2.66 15.37 7.83
N VAL A 61 2.35 14.12 8.15
CA VAL A 61 2.46 12.98 7.26
C VAL A 61 1.13 12.24 7.25
N TYR A 62 0.87 11.51 6.17
CA TYR A 62 -0.30 10.65 6.03
C TYR A 62 0.11 9.18 5.90
N ARG A 63 -0.82 8.29 6.25
CA ARG A 63 -0.64 6.85 6.21
C ARG A 63 -0.37 6.39 4.76
N GLY A 64 0.71 5.66 4.55
CA GLY A 64 1.14 5.13 3.26
C GLY A 64 1.97 6.12 2.44
N GLY A 65 2.23 7.31 2.97
CA GLY A 65 3.19 8.25 2.40
C GLY A 65 4.63 7.82 2.71
N VAL A 66 5.51 8.11 1.76
CA VAL A 66 6.95 7.82 1.81
C VAL A 66 7.70 9.15 1.85
N TYR A 67 8.57 9.29 2.85
CA TYR A 67 9.24 10.53 3.16
C TYR A 67 10.74 10.32 3.31
N TYR A 68 11.51 11.34 2.97
CA TYR A 68 12.92 11.42 3.33
C TYR A 68 13.09 12.21 4.62
N TRP A 69 13.82 11.64 5.58
CA TRP A 69 14.19 12.28 6.84
C TRP A 69 15.64 12.76 6.77
N PRO A 70 15.89 14.08 6.61
CA PRO A 70 17.23 14.58 6.32
C PRO A 70 18.28 14.34 7.41
N PRO A 71 18.00 14.55 8.72
CA PRO A 71 18.99 14.33 9.78
C PRO A 71 19.59 12.92 9.79
N GLY A 72 18.78 11.89 9.52
CA GLY A 72 19.22 10.50 9.48
C GLY A 72 19.58 9.98 8.08
N LYS A 73 19.54 10.84 7.05
CA LYS A 73 19.58 10.45 5.62
C LYS A 73 18.71 9.21 5.35
N ALA A 74 17.49 9.16 5.89
CA ALA A 74 16.67 7.96 5.91
C ALA A 74 15.42 8.09 5.03
N ILE A 75 14.93 6.97 4.50
CA ILE A 75 13.57 6.88 3.97
C ILE A 75 12.68 6.35 5.08
N CYS A 76 11.55 7.01 5.31
CA CYS A 76 10.51 6.67 6.28
C CYS A 76 9.20 6.33 5.55
N ILE A 77 8.54 5.26 5.96
CA ILE A 77 7.22 4.85 5.46
C ILE A 77 6.28 4.75 6.66
N PHE A 78 5.25 5.60 6.67
CA PHE A 78 4.30 5.72 7.78
C PHE A 78 3.10 4.80 7.55
N TYR A 79 2.81 3.89 8.48
CA TYR A 79 1.70 2.92 8.34
C TYR A 79 0.63 3.03 9.42
N GLY A 80 0.76 3.99 10.34
CA GLY A 80 -0.27 4.31 11.33
C GLY A 80 -0.37 5.81 11.59
N PHE A 81 -0.74 6.16 12.82
CA PHE A 81 -1.04 7.54 13.23
C PHE A 81 0.16 8.31 13.79
N SER A 82 1.38 7.77 13.73
CA SER A 82 2.57 8.49 14.15
C SER A 82 2.96 9.56 13.14
N HIS A 83 3.49 10.67 13.65
CA HIS A 83 4.15 11.71 12.84
C HIS A 83 5.65 11.69 13.10
N SER A 84 6.40 12.30 12.18
CA SER A 84 7.86 12.38 12.27
C SER A 84 8.30 13.17 13.51
N TYR A 85 9.48 12.83 14.04
CA TYR A 85 10.06 13.55 15.19
C TYR A 85 10.47 14.99 14.84
N THR A 86 10.96 15.18 13.62
CA THR A 86 11.37 16.47 13.03
C THR A 86 10.86 16.53 11.59
N PRO A 87 10.91 17.70 10.92
CA PRO A 87 10.39 17.82 9.56
C PRO A 87 11.00 16.81 8.59
N VAL A 88 10.15 16.32 7.70
CA VAL A 88 10.49 15.35 6.64
C VAL A 88 10.10 15.91 5.29
N ILE A 89 10.54 15.26 4.21
CA ILE A 89 10.24 15.66 2.83
C ILE A 89 9.42 14.55 2.19
N HIS A 90 8.21 14.85 1.71
CA HIS A 90 7.43 13.88 0.97
C HIS A 90 8.12 13.54 -0.37
N ILE A 91 8.43 12.26 -0.59
CA ILE A 91 9.12 11.80 -1.81
C ILE A 91 8.28 10.83 -2.66
N GLY A 92 7.19 10.30 -2.10
CA GLY A 92 6.43 9.26 -2.77
C GLY A 92 5.37 8.57 -1.93
N ASN A 93 4.86 7.44 -2.41
CA ASN A 93 3.83 6.65 -1.78
C ASN A 93 4.23 5.17 -1.76
N LEU A 94 3.76 4.41 -0.78
CA LEU A 94 3.81 2.95 -0.84
C LEU A 94 3.05 2.46 -2.09
N VAL A 95 3.25 1.26 -2.60
CA VAL A 95 2.35 0.67 -3.63
C VAL A 95 1.54 -0.46 -3.01
N ASP A 96 2.16 -1.18 -2.08
CA ASP A 96 1.56 -2.25 -1.31
C ASP A 96 0.48 -1.78 -0.33
N PRO A 97 -0.48 -2.66 0.02
CA PRO A 97 -1.36 -2.44 1.16
C PRO A 97 -0.58 -2.21 2.46
N ILE A 98 -0.94 -1.17 3.22
CA ILE A 98 -0.24 -0.77 4.44
C ILE A 98 -0.19 -1.88 5.51
N ASN A 99 -1.19 -2.78 5.58
CA ASN A 99 -1.18 -3.87 6.55
C ASN A 99 0.03 -4.81 6.39
N VAL A 100 0.66 -4.86 5.21
CA VAL A 100 1.93 -5.60 4.99
C VAL A 100 3.06 -5.07 5.87
N LEU A 101 3.05 -3.78 6.21
CA LEU A 101 4.07 -3.20 7.09
C LEU A 101 3.83 -3.55 8.57
N SER A 102 2.59 -3.91 8.93
CA SER A 102 2.23 -4.19 10.31
C SER A 102 2.72 -5.54 10.82
N SER A 103 3.11 -6.45 9.93
CA SER A 103 3.72 -7.74 10.26
C SER A 103 5.24 -7.65 10.43
N ILE A 104 5.84 -6.50 10.14
CA ILE A 104 7.27 -6.25 10.36
C ILE A 104 7.47 -5.95 11.84
N GLU A 105 7.78 -6.97 12.63
CA GLU A 105 7.97 -6.86 14.09
C GLU A 105 9.44 -6.76 14.51
N LYS A 106 10.37 -6.92 13.56
CA LYS A 106 11.81 -6.99 13.82
C LYS A 106 12.60 -6.16 12.82
N VAL A 107 13.85 -5.92 13.19
CA VAL A 107 14.86 -5.31 12.32
C VAL A 107 15.26 -6.32 11.24
N PHE A 108 15.20 -5.92 9.98
CA PHE A 108 15.59 -6.76 8.83
C PHE A 108 16.66 -6.06 7.98
N ASP A 109 17.60 -6.84 7.47
CA ASP A 109 18.50 -6.39 6.41
C ASP A 109 17.75 -6.39 5.08
N VAL A 110 17.84 -5.27 4.37
CA VAL A 110 17.12 -5.04 3.11
C VAL A 110 18.05 -4.61 1.98
N ASP A 111 17.68 -5.01 0.77
CA ASP A 111 18.27 -4.50 -0.46
C ASP A 111 17.26 -3.62 -1.17
N VAL A 112 17.67 -2.39 -1.48
CA VAL A 112 16.85 -1.40 -2.19
C VAL A 112 17.33 -1.35 -3.63
N LYS A 113 16.42 -1.60 -4.56
CA LYS A 113 16.69 -1.62 -6.01
C LYS A 113 15.57 -0.97 -6.80
N GLU A 114 15.83 -0.60 -8.06
CA GLU A 114 14.74 -0.20 -8.97
C GLU A 114 13.86 -1.43 -9.24
N HIS A 115 12.55 -1.24 -9.18
CA HIS A 115 11.60 -2.32 -9.36
C HIS A 115 11.39 -2.62 -10.85
N THR A 116 11.46 -3.91 -11.21
CA THR A 116 11.10 -4.40 -12.53
C THR A 116 9.79 -5.17 -12.41
N PRO A 117 8.67 -4.65 -12.98
CA PRO A 117 7.40 -5.34 -12.97
C PRO A 117 7.42 -6.64 -13.77
N ASP A 118 6.63 -7.62 -13.34
CA ASP A 118 6.43 -8.88 -14.04
C ASP A 118 5.30 -8.76 -15.08
N THR A 119 5.53 -9.27 -16.29
CA THR A 119 4.58 -9.18 -17.42
C THR A 119 3.44 -10.19 -17.33
N MET A 120 3.48 -11.13 -16.37
CA MET A 120 2.39 -12.09 -16.12
C MET A 120 1.03 -11.40 -15.90
N PHE A 121 1.05 -10.15 -15.44
CA PHE A 121 -0.14 -9.40 -15.03
C PHE A 121 -0.68 -8.44 -16.11
N ASP A 122 -0.04 -8.35 -17.28
CA ASP A 122 -0.29 -7.34 -18.32
C ASP A 122 -1.78 -7.22 -18.68
N ARG A 123 -2.47 -8.37 -18.79
CA ARG A 123 -3.90 -8.44 -19.14
C ARG A 123 -4.80 -7.63 -18.19
N TYR A 124 -4.46 -7.55 -16.90
CA TYR A 124 -5.25 -6.83 -15.89
C TYR A 124 -4.66 -5.46 -15.55
N VAL A 125 -3.35 -5.30 -15.78
CA VAL A 125 -2.65 -4.02 -15.67
C VAL A 125 -3.26 -2.96 -16.58
N GLU A 126 -3.67 -3.31 -17.81
CA GLU A 126 -4.34 -2.36 -18.70
C GLU A 126 -5.62 -1.77 -18.09
N VAL A 127 -6.39 -2.60 -17.37
CA VAL A 127 -7.61 -2.18 -16.67
C VAL A 127 -7.25 -1.23 -15.52
N LEU A 128 -6.25 -1.59 -14.72
CA LEU A 128 -5.74 -0.76 -13.63
C LEU A 128 -5.31 0.62 -14.13
N MET A 129 -4.51 0.66 -15.20
CA MET A 129 -4.01 1.90 -15.79
C MET A 129 -5.13 2.78 -16.32
N LYS A 130 -6.13 2.21 -16.99
CA LYS A 130 -7.32 2.96 -17.47
C LYS A 130 -8.08 3.63 -16.33
N ARG A 131 -8.06 3.04 -15.13
CA ARG A 131 -8.71 3.59 -13.93
C ARG A 131 -7.80 4.51 -13.09
N GLY A 132 -6.57 4.76 -13.56
CA GLY A 132 -5.62 5.67 -12.91
C GLY A 132 -4.80 5.04 -11.79
N TYR A 133 -4.76 3.72 -11.70
CA TYR A 133 -3.90 3.03 -10.76
C TYR A 133 -2.45 3.02 -11.24
N ARG A 134 -1.56 3.13 -10.27
CA ARG A 134 -0.15 2.75 -10.38
C ARG A 134 0.00 1.37 -9.76
N TRP A 135 0.84 0.54 -10.34
CA TRP A 135 0.92 -0.86 -9.97
C TRP A 135 2.38 -1.34 -9.89
N ALA A 136 2.59 -2.42 -9.17
CA ALA A 136 3.87 -3.09 -9.05
C ALA A 136 3.66 -4.58 -8.76
N THR A 137 4.75 -5.34 -8.85
CA THR A 137 4.75 -6.78 -8.58
C THR A 137 5.78 -7.13 -7.49
N PRO A 138 5.50 -6.82 -6.21
CA PRO A 138 6.36 -7.19 -5.09
C PRO A 138 6.42 -8.72 -4.92
N LEU A 139 7.38 -9.18 -4.11
CA LEU A 139 7.53 -10.56 -3.70
C LEU A 139 6.74 -10.83 -2.41
N ARG A 140 6.03 -11.96 -2.38
CA ARG A 140 5.37 -12.53 -1.20
C ARG A 140 5.73 -14.00 -1.13
N SER A 141 6.45 -14.41 -0.08
CA SER A 141 6.83 -15.82 0.11
C SER A 141 7.54 -16.46 -1.10
N GLY A 142 8.26 -15.65 -1.88
CA GLY A 142 8.96 -16.06 -3.11
C GLY A 142 8.17 -15.93 -4.42
N GLU A 143 6.88 -15.60 -4.37
CA GLU A 143 6.03 -15.43 -5.55
C GLU A 143 5.77 -13.95 -5.83
N LYS A 144 5.57 -13.61 -7.10
CA LYS A 144 5.18 -12.25 -7.52
C LYS A 144 3.67 -12.10 -7.36
N VAL A 145 3.25 -11.04 -6.69
CA VAL A 145 1.83 -10.69 -6.53
C VAL A 145 1.55 -9.35 -7.19
N LEU A 146 0.33 -9.11 -7.66
CA LEU A 146 -0.04 -7.81 -8.21
C LEU A 146 -0.56 -6.92 -7.09
N VAL A 147 0.06 -5.75 -6.93
CA VAL A 147 -0.45 -4.69 -6.07
C VAL A 147 -0.67 -3.43 -6.88
N ALA A 148 -1.69 -2.67 -6.51
CA ALA A 148 -1.97 -1.41 -7.15
C ALA A 148 -2.41 -0.38 -6.12
N TYR A 149 -2.06 0.87 -6.37
CA TYR A 149 -2.58 1.99 -5.60
C TYR A 149 -2.94 3.17 -6.49
N LYS A 150 -3.82 4.01 -5.98
CA LYS A 150 -4.27 5.23 -6.62
C LYS A 150 -4.40 6.32 -5.57
N MET A 151 -4.13 7.55 -5.98
CA MET A 151 -4.43 8.72 -5.18
C MET A 151 -5.76 9.29 -5.65
N ASP A 152 -6.70 9.51 -4.72
CA ASP A 152 -7.81 10.43 -4.93
C ASP A 152 -7.73 11.55 -3.88
N ARG A 153 -7.53 12.78 -4.36
CA ARG A 153 -7.20 13.95 -3.54
C ARG A 153 -5.99 13.67 -2.63
N GLU A 154 -6.16 13.76 -1.31
CA GLU A 154 -5.12 13.49 -0.30
C GLU A 154 -5.15 12.05 0.21
N ARG A 155 -5.94 11.17 -0.41
CA ARG A 155 -6.15 9.78 0.04
C ARG A 155 -5.51 8.79 -0.90
N ARG A 156 -5.00 7.73 -0.31
CA ARG A 156 -4.33 6.63 -0.98
C ARG A 156 -5.21 5.39 -0.82
N TYR A 157 -5.63 4.83 -1.94
CA TYR A 157 -6.32 3.54 -1.99
C TYR A 157 -5.34 2.52 -2.52
N SER A 158 -5.14 1.44 -1.78
CA SER A 158 -4.24 0.36 -2.14
C SER A 158 -5.01 -0.95 -2.17
N ILE A 159 -4.73 -1.79 -3.16
CA ILE A 159 -5.31 -3.11 -3.33
C ILE A 159 -4.23 -4.14 -3.63
N SER A 160 -4.43 -5.36 -3.18
CA SER A 160 -3.73 -6.56 -3.63
C SER A 160 -4.65 -7.39 -4.52
N ILE A 161 -4.09 -7.99 -5.55
CA ILE A 161 -4.83 -8.76 -6.55
C ILE A 161 -4.16 -10.12 -6.69
N SER A 162 -4.91 -11.17 -6.37
CA SER A 162 -4.50 -12.56 -6.57
C SER A 162 -5.22 -13.11 -7.80
N ILE A 163 -4.45 -13.64 -8.75
CA ILE A 163 -4.98 -14.19 -10.00
C ILE A 163 -4.88 -15.70 -9.94
N GLU A 164 -6.03 -16.36 -9.99
CA GLU A 164 -6.15 -17.81 -9.94
C GLU A 164 -6.89 -18.32 -11.20
N PRO A 165 -6.74 -19.60 -11.57
CA PRO A 165 -7.41 -20.15 -12.75
C PRO A 165 -8.94 -20.07 -12.72
N TYR A 166 -9.53 -19.97 -11.52
CA TYR A 166 -10.97 -19.96 -11.29
C TYR A 166 -11.52 -18.59 -10.89
N GLY A 167 -10.67 -17.57 -10.75
CA GLY A 167 -11.12 -16.24 -10.38
C GLY A 167 -9.99 -15.27 -10.05
N ILE A 168 -10.35 -14.00 -9.94
CA ILE A 168 -9.45 -12.94 -9.51
C ILE A 168 -9.99 -12.41 -8.20
N TYR A 169 -9.14 -12.43 -7.18
CA TYR A 169 -9.46 -11.92 -5.86
C TYR A 169 -8.81 -10.54 -5.68
N ILE A 170 -9.64 -9.54 -5.39
CA ILE A 170 -9.22 -8.18 -5.07
C ILE A 170 -9.40 -8.01 -3.57
N GLU A 171 -8.38 -7.52 -2.89
CA GLU A 171 -8.45 -7.18 -1.47
C GLU A 171 -7.95 -5.75 -1.27
N SER A 172 -8.75 -4.93 -0.60
CA SER A 172 -8.34 -3.59 -0.19
C SER A 172 -7.30 -3.63 0.91
N GLU A 173 -6.59 -2.54 1.08
CA GLU A 173 -5.85 -2.29 2.30
C GLU A 173 -6.72 -2.46 3.55
N GLY A 174 -6.09 -2.97 4.62
CA GLY A 174 -6.72 -3.15 5.92
C GLY A 174 -7.25 -1.84 6.51
N ILE A 175 -8.57 -1.80 6.72
CA ILE A 175 -9.31 -0.67 7.30
C ILE A 175 -9.03 -0.61 8.81
N ALA A 176 -9.25 -1.73 9.51
CA ALA A 176 -9.03 -1.85 10.94
C ALA A 176 -8.75 -3.31 11.31
N ARG A 177 -8.07 -3.56 12.43
CA ARG A 177 -7.91 -4.93 12.94
C ARG A 177 -9.25 -5.47 13.43
N PHE A 178 -9.60 -6.67 13.00
CA PHE A 178 -10.76 -7.38 13.48
C PHE A 178 -10.57 -7.80 14.93
N ARG A 179 -11.62 -7.62 15.73
CA ARG A 179 -11.74 -8.18 17.08
C ARG A 179 -13.06 -8.92 17.18
N ASN A 180 -13.03 -10.10 17.78
CA ASN A 180 -14.23 -10.91 17.97
C ASN A 180 -15.02 -10.44 19.21
N ASP A 181 -15.38 -9.16 19.24
CA ASP A 181 -16.19 -8.53 20.28
C ASP A 181 -17.54 -8.06 19.71
N LEU A 182 -18.55 -7.94 20.58
CA LEU A 182 -19.91 -7.61 20.16
C LEU A 182 -20.00 -6.29 19.41
N SER A 183 -19.23 -5.29 19.82
CA SER A 183 -19.21 -3.96 19.19
C SER A 183 -18.69 -4.05 17.75
N THR A 184 -17.61 -4.80 17.55
CA THR A 184 -17.00 -5.00 16.23
C THR A 184 -17.93 -5.80 15.32
N ILE A 185 -18.57 -6.85 15.84
CA ILE A 185 -19.55 -7.64 15.07
C ILE A 185 -20.75 -6.77 14.64
N GLN A 186 -21.28 -5.93 15.54
CA GLN A 186 -22.38 -5.03 15.22
C GLN A 186 -22.00 -4.03 14.13
N GLU A 187 -20.80 -3.45 14.22
CA GLU A 187 -20.33 -2.50 13.22
C GLU A 187 -20.08 -3.17 11.86
N LEU A 188 -19.49 -4.37 11.85
CA LEU A 188 -19.35 -5.15 10.61
C LEU A 188 -20.68 -5.52 9.98
N SER A 189 -21.70 -5.83 10.79
CA SER A 189 -23.05 -6.08 10.27
C SER A 189 -23.61 -4.84 9.57
N ARG A 190 -23.38 -3.64 10.12
CA ARG A 190 -23.81 -2.38 9.49
C ARG A 190 -23.05 -2.12 8.19
N LEU A 191 -21.73 -2.29 8.20
CA LEU A 191 -20.90 -2.13 7.01
C LEU A 191 -21.29 -3.12 5.91
N LYS A 192 -21.55 -4.38 6.25
CA LYS A 192 -22.05 -5.39 5.30
C LYS A 192 -23.37 -4.96 4.67
N SER A 193 -24.30 -4.42 5.46
CA SER A 193 -25.57 -3.90 4.93
C SER A 193 -25.39 -2.63 4.10
N SER A 194 -24.44 -1.75 4.42
CA SER A 194 -24.25 -0.51 3.67
C SER A 194 -23.65 -0.74 2.28
N ILE A 195 -22.86 -1.80 2.12
CA ILE A 195 -22.24 -2.14 0.83
C ILE A 195 -22.97 -3.27 0.08
N SER A 196 -24.10 -3.77 0.59
CA SER A 196 -24.85 -4.86 -0.07
C SER A 196 -25.49 -4.45 -1.40
N ILE A 197 -25.44 -3.16 -1.74
CA ILE A 197 -25.88 -2.63 -3.04
C ILE A 197 -24.92 -2.97 -4.17
N TYR A 198 -23.66 -3.28 -3.84
CA TYR A 198 -22.65 -3.67 -4.80
C TYR A 198 -22.73 -5.18 -5.06
N ASN A 199 -22.45 -5.59 -6.28
CA ASN A 199 -22.59 -6.98 -6.70
C ASN A 199 -21.37 -7.82 -6.32
N TYR A 200 -20.17 -7.22 -6.40
CA TYR A 200 -18.90 -7.91 -6.20
C TYR A 200 -18.26 -7.59 -4.86
N ALA A 201 -18.36 -6.34 -4.40
CA ALA A 201 -17.71 -5.88 -3.18
C ALA A 201 -18.36 -6.46 -1.93
N ARG A 202 -17.54 -6.95 -1.01
CA ARG A 202 -17.98 -7.54 0.27
C ARG A 202 -17.03 -7.16 1.40
N ILE A 203 -17.54 -7.18 2.63
CA ILE A 203 -16.73 -7.02 3.84
C ILE A 203 -16.20 -8.38 4.24
N ASP A 204 -14.89 -8.53 4.21
CA ASP A 204 -14.16 -9.73 4.58
C ASP A 204 -13.17 -9.46 5.73
N ILE A 205 -12.58 -10.55 6.22
CA ILE A 205 -11.45 -10.53 7.16
C ILE A 205 -10.27 -11.15 6.43
N SER A 206 -9.18 -10.40 6.29
CA SER A 206 -7.95 -10.88 5.65
C SER A 206 -7.22 -11.91 6.52
N GLU A 207 -6.22 -12.58 5.95
CA GLU A 207 -5.38 -13.56 6.65
C GLU A 207 -4.71 -12.96 7.91
N ASP A 208 -4.35 -11.68 7.84
CA ASP A 208 -3.73 -10.93 8.95
C ASP A 208 -4.74 -10.34 9.95
N SER A 209 -5.99 -10.82 9.92
CA SER A 209 -7.09 -10.35 10.78
C SER A 209 -7.41 -8.85 10.61
N TYR A 210 -7.35 -8.33 9.39
CA TYR A 210 -7.85 -6.99 9.07
C TYR A 210 -9.23 -7.08 8.43
N ILE A 211 -10.09 -6.13 8.79
CA ILE A 211 -11.32 -5.84 8.07
C ILE A 211 -10.93 -5.19 6.75
N VAL A 212 -11.40 -5.77 5.64
CA VAL A 212 -11.09 -5.35 4.27
C VAL A 212 -12.38 -5.30 3.45
N ILE A 213 -12.37 -4.51 2.38
CA ILE A 213 -13.30 -4.70 1.27
C ILE A 213 -12.61 -5.62 0.28
N SER A 214 -13.26 -6.72 -0.08
CA SER A 214 -12.77 -7.62 -1.09
C SER A 214 -13.79 -7.78 -2.22
N ALA A 215 -13.35 -8.34 -3.34
CA ALA A 215 -14.21 -8.79 -4.42
C ALA A 215 -13.61 -10.04 -5.07
N ASN A 216 -14.47 -10.85 -5.67
CA ASN A 216 -14.06 -11.96 -6.52
C ASN A 216 -14.73 -11.82 -7.89
N SER A 217 -13.95 -11.90 -8.96
CA SER A 217 -14.46 -11.88 -10.34
C SER A 217 -14.04 -13.15 -11.08
N LEU A 218 -14.69 -13.43 -12.20
CA LEU A 218 -14.19 -14.38 -13.18
C LEU A 218 -12.80 -13.95 -13.69
N PRO A 219 -11.97 -14.88 -14.22
CA PRO A 219 -10.66 -14.59 -14.79
C PRO A 219 -10.76 -13.91 -16.19
N ASP A 220 -11.57 -12.85 -16.26
CA ASP A 220 -11.84 -12.03 -17.43
C ASP A 220 -11.68 -10.53 -17.09
N PRO A 221 -10.95 -9.75 -17.91
CA PRO A 221 -10.71 -8.33 -17.66
C PRO A 221 -11.96 -7.47 -17.52
N ASN A 222 -13.04 -7.77 -18.24
CA ASN A 222 -14.26 -6.97 -18.13
C ASN A 222 -14.99 -7.25 -16.82
N ASP A 223 -14.97 -8.50 -16.36
CA ASP A 223 -15.54 -8.87 -15.06
C ASP A 223 -14.68 -8.35 -13.90
N PHE A 224 -13.35 -8.42 -14.05
CA PHE A 224 -12.40 -7.76 -13.14
C PHE A 224 -12.62 -6.25 -13.05
N GLU A 225 -12.86 -5.56 -14.16
CA GLU A 225 -13.11 -4.12 -14.15
C GLU A 225 -14.38 -3.76 -13.36
N LYS A 226 -15.44 -4.56 -13.48
CA LYS A 226 -16.66 -4.37 -12.69
C LYS A 226 -16.41 -4.59 -11.20
N ALA A 227 -15.71 -5.66 -10.85
CA ALA A 227 -15.35 -5.95 -9.46
C ALA A 227 -14.47 -4.85 -8.86
N LEU A 228 -13.47 -4.38 -9.61
CA LEU A 228 -12.60 -3.27 -9.20
C LEU A 228 -13.39 -1.98 -8.97
N LYS A 229 -14.33 -1.67 -9.87
CA LYS A 229 -15.22 -0.51 -9.73
C LYS A 229 -16.07 -0.60 -8.46
N ASP A 230 -16.68 -1.76 -8.20
CA ASP A 230 -17.47 -1.99 -6.98
C ASP A 230 -16.62 -1.80 -5.71
N VAL A 231 -15.37 -2.29 -5.69
CA VAL A 231 -14.45 -2.10 -4.56
C VAL A 231 -14.13 -0.62 -4.35
N GLU A 232 -13.83 0.13 -5.42
CA GLU A 232 -13.59 1.58 -5.33
C GLU A 232 -14.79 2.32 -4.74
N GLU A 233 -15.99 2.12 -5.30
CA GLU A 233 -17.20 2.79 -4.85
C GLU A 233 -17.59 2.39 -3.40
N ALA A 234 -17.38 1.11 -3.04
CA ALA A 234 -17.60 0.65 -1.68
C ALA A 234 -16.63 1.31 -0.69
N LEU A 235 -15.34 1.44 -1.02
CA LEU A 235 -14.35 2.14 -0.19
C LEU A 235 -14.74 3.61 0.01
N GLU A 236 -15.13 4.30 -1.07
CA GLU A 236 -15.60 5.69 -0.99
C GLU A 236 -16.84 5.85 -0.10
N SER A 237 -17.75 4.88 -0.12
CA SER A 237 -18.98 4.91 0.67
C SER A 237 -18.71 4.80 2.18
N ILE A 238 -17.89 3.84 2.61
CA ILE A 238 -17.54 3.62 4.04
C ILE A 238 -16.80 4.84 4.61
N GLU A 239 -15.99 5.50 3.78
CA GLU A 239 -15.27 6.70 4.18
C GLU A 239 -16.17 7.93 4.36
N HIS A 240 -17.33 7.99 3.71
CA HIS A 240 -18.34 9.00 4.03
C HIS A 240 -19.02 8.72 5.38
N PHE A 241 -19.31 7.45 5.69
CA PHE A 241 -19.89 7.07 6.98
C PHE A 241 -19.00 7.47 8.17
N SER A 242 -17.69 7.32 8.05
CA SER A 242 -16.73 7.68 9.11
C SER A 242 -16.51 9.18 9.33
N LYS A 243 -17.03 10.05 8.44
CA LYS A 243 -17.01 11.52 8.61
C LYS A 243 -18.29 12.10 9.21
N VAL A 244 -19.37 11.32 9.22
CA VAL A 244 -20.72 11.77 9.64
C VAL A 244 -21.03 11.37 11.08
N VAL A 245 -20.16 10.59 11.72
CA VAL A 245 -20.25 10.18 13.14
C VAL A 245 -19.27 10.96 13.99
#